data_AF-A0A941N3N4-F1
#
_entry.id   AF-A0A941N3N4-F1
#
_cell.length_a   1.000
_cell.length_b   1.000
_cell.length_c   1.000
_cell.angle_alpha   90.00
_cell.angle_beta   90.00
_cell.angle_gamma   90.00
#
_symmetry.space_group_name_H-M   'P 1'
#
loop_
_entity.id
_entity.type
_entity.pdbx_description
1 polymer ?
#
loop_
_entity_poly.entity_id
_entity_poly.type
_entity_poly.pdbx_seq_one_letter_code
_entity_poly.pdbx_strand_id
1 'polypeptide(L)'
;MEQNTRHSIAETDELPRELVELGERLAQLPAHDLQELQPAFDRVVDSIRRRRRILNLVQDALSQLRLDVKYLMFDLEMTRRERDALRDEIAGE
;
A
#
# COMPACT_ATOMS: atom_id res chain seq x y z
N MET A 1 -19.95 11.93 9.96
CA MET A 1 -18.79 12.66 9.42
C MET A 1 -17.53 12.00 9.98
N GLU A 2 -17.12 10.87 9.41
CA GLU A 2 -15.84 10.26 9.74
C GLU A 2 -14.83 10.74 8.70
N GLN A 3 -13.82 11.44 9.20
CA GLN A 3 -12.77 12.03 8.39
C GLN A 3 -11.97 10.90 7.75
N ASN A 4 -12.23 10.65 6.48
CA ASN A 4 -11.35 9.90 5.61
C ASN A 4 -10.06 10.72 5.47
N THR A 5 -9.14 10.54 6.41
CA THR A 5 -7.78 11.06 6.32
C THR A 5 -7.19 10.41 5.08
N ARG A 6 -7.28 11.16 3.96
CA ARG A 6 -6.57 10.92 2.72
C ARG A 6 -5.16 10.49 3.12
N HIS A 7 -4.86 9.21 2.98
CA HIS A 7 -3.49 8.75 3.14
C HIS A 7 -2.70 9.54 2.11
N SER A 8 -1.90 10.48 2.60
CA SER A 8 -1.04 11.33 1.81
C SER A 8 -0.09 10.42 1.04
N ILE A 9 -0.37 10.20 -0.24
CA ILE A 9 0.41 9.39 -1.20
C ILE A 9 1.84 9.95 -1.39
N ALA A 10 2.15 11.10 -0.79
CA ALA A 10 3.44 11.75 -0.90
C ALA A 10 4.32 11.41 0.31
N GLU A 11 4.94 10.23 0.30
CA GLU A 11 6.23 9.91 0.96
C GLU A 11 6.47 8.40 0.87
N THR A 12 7.10 7.91 -0.19
CA THR A 12 7.85 6.62 -0.20
C THR A 12 8.60 6.43 -1.53
N ASP A 13 9.20 7.50 -2.05
CA ASP A 13 10.23 7.38 -3.08
C ASP A 13 11.65 7.42 -2.50
N GLU A 14 11.76 7.46 -1.17
CA GLU A 14 13.04 7.31 -0.49
C GLU A 14 13.64 5.96 -0.84
N LEU A 15 14.87 5.96 -1.34
CA LEU A 15 15.64 4.74 -1.58
C LEU A 15 16.06 4.12 -0.24
N PRO A 16 16.28 2.80 -0.18
CA PRO A 16 16.91 2.19 0.98
C PRO A 16 18.24 2.89 1.28
N ARG A 17 18.53 3.10 2.57
CA ARG A 17 19.73 3.81 3.01
C ARG A 17 21.00 3.19 2.42
N GLU A 18 21.03 1.87 2.28
CA GLU A 18 22.13 1.11 1.72
C GLU A 18 22.39 1.46 0.24
N LEU A 19 21.35 1.74 -0.55
CA LEU A 19 21.52 2.19 -1.93
C LEU A 19 22.01 3.63 -2.03
N VAL A 20 21.59 4.49 -1.10
CA VAL A 20 22.07 5.87 -1.02
C VAL A 20 23.56 5.87 -0.70
N GLU A 21 23.96 5.14 0.35
CA GLU A 21 25.37 4.99 0.73
C GLU A 21 26.21 4.35 -0.38
N LEU A 22 25.64 3.39 -1.13
CA LEU A 22 26.30 2.80 -2.30
C LEU A 22 26.50 3.84 -3.42
N GLY A 23 25.49 4.65 -3.70
CA GLY A 23 25.59 5.74 -4.69
C GLY A 23 26.65 6.77 -4.31
N GLU A 24 26.74 7.15 -3.03
CA GLU A 24 27.78 8.05 -2.53
C GLU A 24 29.19 7.47 -2.70
N ARG A 25 29.37 6.15 -2.49
CA ARG A 25 30.65 5.48 -2.71
C ARG A 25 31.01 5.37 -4.19
N LEU A 26 30.04 5.08 -5.05
CA LEU A 26 30.25 5.05 -6.50
C LEU A 26 30.69 6.42 -7.01
N ALA A 27 30.12 7.51 -6.49
CA ALA A 27 30.50 8.88 -6.87
C ALA A 27 31.95 9.25 -6.53
N GLN A 28 32.63 8.50 -5.65
CA GLN A 28 34.04 8.70 -5.32
C GLN A 28 35.00 7.94 -6.26
N LEU A 29 34.47 7.12 -7.17
CA LEU A 29 35.29 6.35 -8.11
C LEU A 29 35.84 7.23 -9.25
N PRO A 30 36.96 6.83 -9.87
CA PRO A 30 37.44 7.44 -11.11
C PRO A 30 36.37 7.41 -12.20
N ALA A 31 36.34 8.43 -13.06
CA ALA A 31 35.29 8.61 -14.06
C ALA A 31 35.10 7.41 -15.00
N HIS A 32 36.18 6.69 -15.32
CA HIS A 32 36.12 5.49 -16.17
C HIS A 32 35.32 4.35 -15.51
N ASP A 33 35.62 4.04 -14.25
CA ASP A 33 34.97 2.95 -13.52
C ASP A 33 33.52 3.30 -13.17
N LEU A 34 33.26 4.58 -12.88
CA LEU A 34 31.91 5.08 -12.68
C LEU A 34 31.06 4.96 -13.94
N GLN A 35 31.58 5.29 -15.12
CA GLN A 35 30.85 5.18 -16.39
C GLN A 35 30.41 3.74 -16.68
N GLU A 36 31.21 2.75 -16.30
CA GLU A 36 30.87 1.33 -16.49
C GLU A 36 29.77 0.87 -15.52
N LEU A 37 29.84 1.31 -14.25
CA LEU A 37 28.95 0.85 -13.18
C LEU A 37 27.64 1.62 -13.09
N GLN A 38 27.63 2.91 -13.46
CA GLN A 38 26.47 3.79 -13.35
C GLN A 38 25.20 3.21 -13.99
N PRO A 39 25.24 2.68 -15.23
CA PRO A 39 24.03 2.14 -15.86
C PRO A 39 23.46 0.93 -15.11
N ALA A 40 24.31 0.11 -14.49
CA ALA A 40 23.88 -1.03 -13.70
C ALA A 40 23.25 -0.59 -12.37
N PHE A 41 23.85 0.39 -11.71
CA PHE A 41 23.33 1.00 -10.49
C PHE A 41 21.95 1.65 -10.74
N ASP A 42 21.81 2.44 -11.80
CA ASP A 42 20.55 3.10 -12.15
C ASP A 42 19.42 2.08 -12.37
N ARG A 43 19.69 0.97 -13.08
CA ARG A 43 18.72 -0.12 -13.27
C ARG A 43 18.27 -0.74 -11.95
N VAL A 44 19.17 -0.89 -10.98
CA VAL A 44 18.84 -1.44 -9.66
C VAL A 44 17.97 -0.46 -8.87
N VAL A 45 18.33 0.82 -8.88
CA VAL A 45 17.55 1.92 -8.26
C VAL A 45 16.14 1.94 -8.83
N ASP A 46 15.99 1.94 -10.15
CA ASP A 46 14.70 1.94 -10.83
C ASP A 46 13.87 0.69 -10.52
N SER A 47 14.52 -0.49 -10.50
CA SER A 47 13.85 -1.74 -10.14
C SER A 47 13.27 -1.69 -8.72
N ILE A 48 14.02 -1.14 -7.78
CA ILE A 48 13.62 -1.04 -6.37
C ILE A 48 12.50 -0.03 -6.19
N ARG A 49 12.59 1.15 -6.83
CA ARG A 49 11.50 2.14 -6.85
C ARG A 49 10.21 1.54 -7.42
N ARG A 50 10.30 0.84 -8.55
CA ARG A 50 9.15 0.20 -9.18
C ARG A 50 8.52 -0.85 -8.27
N ARG A 51 9.32 -1.72 -7.65
CA ARG A 51 8.83 -2.75 -6.71
C ARG A 51 8.12 -2.13 -5.52
N ARG A 52 8.68 -1.07 -4.93
CA ARG A 52 8.04 -0.31 -3.83
C ARG A 52 6.70 0.26 -4.26
N ARG A 53 6.64 0.92 -5.42
CA ARG A 53 5.37 1.46 -5.95
C ARG A 53 4.31 0.36 -6.12
N ILE A 54 4.69 -0.82 -6.64
CA ILE A 54 3.78 -1.97 -6.76
C ILE A 54 3.30 -2.44 -5.39
N LEU A 55 4.23 -2.60 -4.43
CA LEU A 55 3.88 -3.04 -3.08
C LEU A 55 2.94 -2.07 -2.38
N ASN A 56 3.18 -0.76 -2.50
CA ASN A 56 2.29 0.25 -1.94
C ASN A 56 0.88 0.17 -2.55
N LEU A 57 0.77 0.08 -3.88
CA LEU A 57 -0.53 -0.07 -4.55
C LEU A 57 -1.27 -1.33 -4.10
N VAL A 58 -0.55 -2.44 -3.90
CA VAL A 58 -1.14 -3.68 -3.38
C VAL A 58 -1.59 -3.51 -1.93
N GLN A 59 -0.78 -2.86 -1.08
CA GLN A 59 -1.12 -2.59 0.31
C GLN A 59 -2.35 -1.69 0.43
N ASP A 60 -2.46 -0.67 -0.42
CA ASP A 60 -3.62 0.23 -0.48
C ASP A 60 -4.88 -0.54 -0.89
N ALA A 61 -4.78 -1.35 -1.95
CA ALA A 61 -5.90 -2.17 -2.41
C ALA A 61 -6.37 -3.19 -1.35
N LEU A 62 -5.44 -3.84 -0.65
CA LEU A 62 -5.76 -4.75 0.45
C LEU A 62 -6.39 -4.02 1.64
N SER A 63 -5.92 -2.81 1.94
CA SER A 63 -6.47 -1.98 3.02
C SER A 63 -7.89 -1.55 2.71
N GLN A 64 -8.16 -1.17 1.46
CA GLN A 64 -9.50 -0.85 0.97
C GLN A 64 -10.41 -2.08 1.03
N LEU A 65 -9.98 -3.23 0.49
CA LEU A 65 -10.76 -4.46 0.53
C LEU A 65 -11.10 -4.88 1.96
N ARG A 66 -10.15 -4.75 2.89
CA ARG A 66 -10.40 -5.05 4.31
C ARG A 66 -11.49 -4.15 4.90
N LEU A 67 -11.54 -2.88 4.51
CA LEU A 67 -12.60 -1.97 4.91
C LEU A 67 -13.95 -2.38 4.30
N ASP A 68 -13.96 -2.70 3.01
CA ASP A 68 -15.18 -3.12 2.29
C ASP A 68 -15.78 -4.38 2.92
N VAL A 69 -14.95 -5.35 3.33
CA VAL A 69 -15.40 -6.54 4.05
C VAL A 69 -16.01 -6.19 5.41
N LYS A 70 -15.46 -5.22 6.14
CA LYS A 70 -16.05 -4.77 7.41
C LYS A 70 -17.45 -4.18 7.22
N TYR A 71 -17.64 -3.37 6.17
CA TYR A 71 -18.96 -2.82 5.85
C TYR A 71 -19.95 -3.92 5.44
N LEU A 72 -19.52 -4.86 4.60
CA LEU A 72 -20.38 -5.98 4.20
C LEU A 72 -20.83 -6.82 5.40
N MET A 73 -19.93 -7.09 6.33
CA MET A 73 -20.25 -7.84 7.55
C MET A 73 -21.22 -7.07 8.45
N PHE A 74 -21.05 -5.75 8.56
CA PHE A 74 -21.96 -4.90 9.32
C PHE A 74 -23.37 -4.90 8.72
N ASP A 75 -23.49 -4.70 7.41
CA ASP A 75 -24.78 -4.72 6.71
C ASP A 75 -25.47 -6.08 6.84
N LEU A 76 -24.68 -7.17 6.77
CA LEU A 76 -25.18 -8.53 6.96
C LEU A 76 -25.72 -8.75 8.38
N GLU A 77 -25.05 -8.21 9.41
CA GLU A 77 -25.53 -8.29 10.78
C GLU A 77 -26.82 -7.51 10.99
N MET A 78 -26.93 -6.31 10.41
CA MET A 78 -28.15 -5.50 10.51
C MET A 78 -29.33 -6.17 9.82
N THR A 79 -29.15 -6.64 8.58
CA THR A 79 -30.21 -7.35 7.84
C THR A 79 -30.62 -8.67 8.53
N ARG A 80 -29.70 -9.37 9.20
CA ARG A 80 -30.04 -10.54 10.03
C ARG A 80 -30.91 -10.15 11.22
N ARG A 81 -30.55 -9.10 11.96
CA ARG A 81 -31.33 -8.61 13.11
C ARG A 81 -32.72 -8.15 12.69
N GLU A 82 -32.83 -7.40 11.61
CA GLU A 82 -34.12 -6.96 11.06
C GLU A 82 -35.01 -8.14 10.69
N ARG A 83 -34.46 -9.13 9.99
CA ARG A 83 -35.19 -10.36 9.64
C ARG A 83 -35.66 -11.12 10.89
N ASP A 84 -34.80 -11.24 11.89
CA ASP A 84 -35.12 -11.99 13.11
C ASP A 84 -36.21 -11.27 13.91
N ALA A 85 -36.14 -9.94 14.03
CA ALA A 85 -37.21 -9.14 14.63
C ALA A 85 -38.56 -9.29 13.91
N LEU A 86 -38.56 -9.28 12.57
CA LEU A 86 -39.79 -9.50 11.79
C LEU A 86 -40.36 -10.91 11.96
N ARG A 87 -39.50 -11.93 12.11
CA ARG A 87 -39.95 -13.31 12.37
C ARG A 87 -40.59 -13.45 13.75
N ASP A 88 -40.00 -12.82 14.75
CA ASP A 88 -40.54 -12.84 16.10
C ASP A 88 -41.89 -12.11 16.18
N GLU A 89 -42.07 -11.01 15.44
CA GLU A 89 -43.35 -10.30 15.33
C GLU A 89 -44.44 -11.17 14.69
N ILE A 90 -44.14 -11.83 13.56
CA ILE A 90 -45.10 -12.72 12.87
C ILE A 90 -45.42 -13.96 13.71
N ALA A 91 -44.45 -14.50 14.46
CA ALA A 91 -44.67 -15.68 15.30
C ALA A 91 -45.40 -15.36 16.62
N GLY A 92 -45.51 -14.08 16.99
CA GLY A 92 -46.26 -13.57 18.15
C GLY A 92 -47.73 -13.27 17.88
N GLU A 93 -48.19 -13.37 16.63
CA GLU A 93 -49.61 -13.43 16.21
C GLU A 93 -50.10 -14.89 16.10
#